data_AF-A0A4R2JF83-F1
#
_entry.id   AF-A0A4R2JF83-F1
#
_cell.length_a   1.000
_cell.length_b   1.000
_cell.length_c   1.000
_cell.angle_alpha   90.00
_cell.angle_beta   90.00
_cell.angle_gamma   90.00
#
_symmetry.space_group_name_H-M   'P 1'
#
loop_
_entity.id
_entity.type
_entity.pdbx_description
1 polymer ?
#
loop_
_entity_poly.entity_id
_entity_poly.type
_entity_poly.pdbx_seq_one_letter_code
_entity_poly.pdbx_strand_id
1 'polypeptide(L)'
;MTFDPFAEHDAPDQPHDRPQDDTTTVTTTAVTAAGEHKVRVTLKAGAGYDAPWITIDGTDVHDAADQLGDTDGVKQLVELTVSAAKFLHRSYGPAQQRSSAGSSSGSGQRQAGKPAGANEAPNGEKRYCEHGQRLYKSGFSEKTGKNWGAFDCPEKVCDREWANNRK
;
A
#
# COMPACT_ATOMS: atom_id res chain seq x y z
N MET A 1 3.31 17.45 -43.96
CA MET A 1 4.43 18.14 -43.27
C MET A 1 4.17 17.98 -41.79
N THR A 2 4.96 17.14 -41.12
CA THR A 2 4.84 16.87 -39.68
C THR A 2 5.56 17.99 -38.94
N PHE A 3 4.85 18.71 -38.09
CA PHE A 3 5.42 19.71 -37.20
C PHE A 3 6.06 18.98 -36.02
N ASP A 4 7.39 19.03 -35.93
CA ASP A 4 8.15 18.51 -34.78
C ASP A 4 8.38 19.67 -33.79
N PRO A 5 7.74 19.66 -32.61
CA PRO A 5 7.84 20.74 -31.65
C PRO A 5 9.18 20.78 -30.89
N PHE A 6 10.13 19.89 -31.17
CA PHE A 6 11.45 19.86 -30.54
C PHE A 6 12.61 20.18 -31.51
N ALA A 7 12.32 20.55 -32.75
CA ALA A 7 13.35 21.05 -33.66
C ALA A 7 13.75 22.48 -33.23
N GLU A 8 14.98 22.61 -32.74
CA GLU A 8 15.62 23.82 -32.23
C GLU A 8 15.48 25.00 -33.19
N HIS A 9 14.80 26.07 -32.75
CA HIS A 9 14.91 27.39 -33.36
C HIS A 9 16.06 28.12 -32.68
N ASP A 10 17.16 28.33 -33.41
CA ASP A 10 18.16 29.34 -33.09
C ASP A 10 17.46 30.70 -32.97
N ALA A 11 17.32 31.21 -31.75
CA ALA A 11 16.80 32.54 -31.50
C ALA A 11 17.96 33.56 -31.57
N PRO A 12 17.86 34.62 -32.39
CA PRO A 12 18.92 35.62 -32.47
C PRO A 12 18.97 36.48 -31.21
N ASP A 13 20.19 36.76 -30.79
CA ASP A 13 20.60 37.66 -29.72
C ASP A 13 20.04 39.09 -29.96
N GLN A 14 19.23 39.61 -29.03
CA GLN A 14 18.89 41.04 -28.98
C GLN A 14 18.86 41.55 -27.52
N PRO A 15 19.52 42.68 -27.21
CA PRO A 15 19.64 43.21 -25.86
C PRO A 15 18.52 44.22 -25.58
N HIS A 16 17.71 44.02 -24.55
CA HIS A 16 16.83 45.08 -24.04
C HIS A 16 16.81 45.17 -22.50
N ASP A 17 16.99 46.42 -22.07
CA ASP A 17 17.03 46.99 -20.74
C ASP A 17 15.87 46.59 -19.82
N ARG A 18 16.18 46.49 -18.51
CA ARG A 18 15.24 46.28 -17.40
C ARG A 18 14.37 47.52 -17.14
N PRO A 19 13.16 47.30 -16.60
CA PRO A 19 12.84 47.90 -15.30
C PRO A 19 12.45 46.84 -14.26
N GLN A 20 12.90 47.07 -13.03
CA GLN A 20 12.62 46.30 -11.82
C GLN A 20 11.17 46.53 -11.38
N ASP A 21 10.43 45.45 -11.14
CA ASP A 21 9.24 45.47 -10.28
C ASP A 21 9.27 44.26 -9.35
N ASP A 22 9.06 44.56 -8.06
CA ASP A 22 9.10 43.65 -6.92
C ASP A 22 8.10 42.50 -7.08
N THR A 23 8.57 41.26 -7.01
CA THR A 23 7.71 40.13 -6.65
C THR A 23 8.53 39.16 -5.82
N THR A 24 8.24 39.21 -4.52
CA THR A 24 8.44 38.19 -3.49
C THR A 24 9.31 37.02 -3.93
N THR A 25 10.58 37.03 -3.50
CA THR A 25 11.42 35.85 -3.49
C THR A 25 10.70 34.78 -2.69
N VAL A 26 9.99 33.88 -3.37
CA VAL A 26 9.75 32.55 -2.84
C VAL A 26 11.16 32.02 -2.65
N THR A 27 11.62 32.01 -1.41
CA THR A 27 12.74 31.17 -1.01
C THR A 27 12.24 29.75 -1.22
N THR A 28 12.26 29.28 -2.46
CA THR A 28 12.48 27.88 -2.74
C THR A 28 13.81 27.65 -2.06
N THR A 29 13.78 27.03 -0.89
CA THR A 29 14.97 26.38 -0.35
C THR A 29 15.33 25.36 -1.43
N ALA A 30 16.14 25.79 -2.39
CA ALA A 30 16.92 24.89 -3.20
C ALA A 30 17.58 24.00 -2.16
N VAL A 31 17.18 22.73 -2.12
CA VAL A 31 17.91 21.72 -1.36
C VAL A 31 19.32 21.84 -1.87
N THR A 32 20.17 22.47 -1.07
CA THR A 32 21.56 22.71 -1.42
C THR A 32 22.11 21.37 -1.85
N ALA A 33 22.50 21.27 -3.12
CA ALA A 33 23.30 20.16 -3.62
C ALA A 33 24.70 20.34 -3.01
N ALA A 34 24.82 20.06 -1.72
CA ALA A 34 26.07 20.06 -1.00
C ALA A 34 26.38 18.61 -0.62
N GLY A 35 27.33 18.02 -1.35
CA GLY A 35 27.92 16.72 -1.06
C GLY A 35 27.72 15.71 -2.18
N GLU A 36 28.79 15.43 -2.91
CA GLU A 36 28.92 14.28 -3.79
C GLU A 36 28.48 13.01 -3.05
N HIS A 37 27.63 12.19 -3.70
CA HIS A 37 27.15 10.87 -3.26
C HIS A 37 25.86 10.77 -2.42
N LYS A 38 24.84 11.59 -2.69
CA LYS A 38 23.49 11.35 -2.14
C LYS A 38 22.92 9.98 -2.55
N VAL A 39 22.69 9.11 -1.58
CA VAL A 39 22.04 7.80 -1.75
C VAL A 39 20.61 7.90 -1.27
N ARG A 40 19.67 7.39 -2.06
CA ARG A 40 18.25 7.31 -1.69
C ARG A 40 17.83 5.85 -1.62
N VAL A 41 17.38 5.41 -0.45
CA VAL A 41 16.81 4.08 -0.26
C VAL A 41 15.31 4.20 -0.11
N THR A 42 14.57 3.50 -0.96
CA THR A 42 13.11 3.43 -0.87
C THR A 42 12.68 2.03 -0.45
N LEU A 43 11.97 1.95 0.67
CA LEU A 43 11.38 0.73 1.21
C LEU A 43 9.89 0.70 0.86
N LYS A 44 9.41 -0.33 0.17
CA LYS A 44 7.99 -0.48 -0.20
C LYS A 44 7.34 -1.61 0.58
N ALA A 45 6.22 -1.33 1.25
CA ALA A 45 5.51 -2.28 2.10
C ALA A 45 4.57 -3.21 1.30
N GLY A 46 5.11 -3.94 0.32
CA GLY A 46 4.40 -4.93 -0.49
C GLY A 46 4.52 -4.70 -2.00
N ALA A 47 4.01 -5.66 -2.78
CA ALA A 47 4.13 -5.68 -4.25
C ALA A 47 3.09 -4.79 -4.97
N GLY A 48 1.99 -4.42 -4.30
CA GLY A 48 0.90 -3.65 -4.90
C GLY A 48 1.27 -2.19 -5.17
N TYR A 49 0.65 -1.57 -6.18
CA TYR A 49 0.87 -0.15 -6.49
C TYR A 49 0.49 0.77 -5.34
N ASP A 50 -0.62 0.47 -4.64
CA ASP A 50 -1.12 1.22 -3.48
C ASP A 50 -0.34 1.00 -2.18
N ALA A 51 0.69 0.13 -2.20
CA ALA A 51 1.49 -0.15 -1.01
C ALA A 51 2.32 1.10 -0.62
N PRO A 52 2.30 1.48 0.68
CA PRO A 52 3.04 2.65 1.13
C PRO A 52 4.54 2.44 1.00
N TRP A 53 5.26 3.53 0.79
CA TRP A 53 6.71 3.54 0.76
C TRP A 53 7.29 4.53 1.77
N ILE A 54 8.52 4.26 2.18
CA ILE A 54 9.37 5.14 2.98
C ILE A 54 10.61 5.43 2.17
N THR A 55 11.07 6.67 2.19
CA THR A 55 12.31 7.06 1.54
C THR A 55 13.26 7.61 2.59
N ILE A 56 14.47 7.08 2.60
CA ILE A 56 15.56 7.48 3.48
C ILE A 56 16.66 8.04 2.60
N ASP A 57 17.08 9.27 2.88
CA ASP A 57 18.14 9.98 2.16
C ASP A 57 19.42 9.92 3.01
N GLY A 58 20.46 9.28 2.48
CA GLY A 58 21.80 9.27 3.06
C GLY A 58 22.78 10.11 2.26
N THR A 59 23.83 10.59 2.92
CA THR A 59 24.93 11.35 2.28
C THR A 59 25.91 10.47 1.52
N ASP A 60 25.92 9.17 1.82
CA ASP A 60 26.65 8.10 1.12
C ASP A 60 26.02 6.73 1.46
N VAL A 61 26.63 5.64 0.99
CA VAL A 61 26.12 4.28 1.19
C VAL A 61 26.26 3.80 2.65
N HIS A 62 27.33 4.20 3.33
CA HIS A 62 27.56 3.80 4.73
C HIS A 62 26.56 4.50 5.65
N ASP A 63 26.37 5.81 5.47
CA ASP A 63 25.34 6.57 6.20
C ASP A 63 23.94 5.98 5.97
N ALA A 64 23.57 5.65 4.73
CA ALA A 64 22.30 4.99 4.44
C ALA A 64 22.18 3.62 5.14
N ALA A 65 23.27 2.85 5.22
CA ALA A 65 23.30 1.57 5.91
C ALA A 65 23.18 1.72 7.43
N ASP A 66 23.85 2.71 8.03
CA ASP A 66 23.75 3.03 9.45
C ASP A 66 22.33 3.44 9.83
N GLN A 67 21.69 4.30 9.02
CA GLN A 67 20.30 4.70 9.21
C GLN A 67 19.32 3.51 9.09
N LEU A 68 19.58 2.57 8.17
CA LEU A 68 18.78 1.34 8.06
C LEU A 68 19.08 0.33 9.19
N GLY A 69 20.29 0.39 9.76
CA GLY A 69 20.74 -0.44 10.87
C GLY A 69 20.12 -0.06 12.21
N ASP A 70 19.60 1.16 12.37
CA ASP A 70 18.76 1.56 13.50
C ASP A 70 17.39 0.86 13.42
N THR A 71 17.34 -0.40 13.85
CA THR A 71 16.14 -1.23 13.74
C THR A 71 14.96 -0.66 14.50
N ASP A 72 15.20 0.04 15.62
CA ASP A 72 14.13 0.62 16.44
C ASP A 72 13.56 1.88 15.78
N GLY A 73 14.43 2.78 15.30
CA GLY A 73 14.02 3.97 14.55
C GLY A 73 13.30 3.62 13.25
N VAL A 74 13.83 2.66 12.49
CA VAL A 74 13.20 2.17 11.25
C VAL A 74 11.85 1.52 11.53
N LYS A 75 11.73 0.71 12.58
CA LYS A 75 10.44 0.11 12.98
C LYS A 75 9.42 1.19 13.31
N GLN A 76 9.79 2.21 14.07
CA GLN A 76 8.91 3.33 14.40
C GLN A 76 8.45 4.07 13.13
N LEU A 77 9.36 4.34 12.19
CA LEU A 77 9.03 4.95 10.91
C LEU A 77 8.04 4.09 10.11
N VAL A 78 8.27 2.78 10.04
CA VAL A 78 7.36 1.83 9.38
C VAL A 78 5.96 1.88 9.99
N GLU A 79 5.83 1.84 11.31
CA GLU A 79 4.55 1.90 12.00
C GLU A 79 3.80 3.22 11.72
N LEU A 80 4.51 4.34 11.76
CA LEU A 80 3.95 5.66 11.46
C LEU A 80 3.49 5.77 10.00
N THR A 81 4.31 5.34 9.04
CA THR A 81 3.96 5.39 7.62
C THR A 81 2.76 4.51 7.32
N VAL A 82 2.69 3.30 7.88
CA VAL A 82 1.52 2.41 7.70
C VAL A 82 0.27 3.05 8.32
N SER A 83 0.39 3.68 9.49
CA SER A 83 -0.73 4.38 10.13
C SER A 83 -1.23 5.56 9.28
N ALA A 84 -0.30 6.40 8.79
CA ALA A 84 -0.62 7.52 7.92
C ALA A 84 -1.23 7.06 6.59
N ALA A 85 -0.68 6.01 5.97
CA ALA A 85 -1.20 5.44 4.74
C ALA A 85 -2.63 4.90 4.93
N LYS A 86 -2.90 4.21 6.03
CA LYS A 86 -4.26 3.77 6.39
C LYS A 86 -5.21 4.94 6.56
N PHE A 87 -4.76 6.02 7.20
CA PHE A 87 -5.56 7.24 7.34
C PHE A 87 -5.88 7.85 5.96
N LEU A 88 -4.87 8.05 5.12
CA LEU A 88 -5.04 8.61 3.77
C LEU A 88 -5.95 7.74 2.91
N HIS A 89 -5.78 6.42 2.93
CA HIS A 89 -6.63 5.50 2.19
C HIS A 89 -8.09 5.55 2.66
N ARG A 90 -8.32 5.70 3.97
CA ARG A 90 -9.68 5.86 4.52
C ARG A 90 -10.31 7.22 4.19
N SER A 91 -9.50 8.27 4.13
CA SER A 91 -9.95 9.65 3.94
C SER A 91 -10.10 10.04 2.47
N TYR A 92 -9.23 9.52 1.60
CA TYR A 92 -9.08 9.96 0.20
C TYR A 92 -8.88 8.81 -0.79
N GLY A 93 -8.83 7.55 -0.31
CA GLY A 93 -8.75 6.40 -1.20
C GLY A 93 -9.98 6.32 -2.10
N PRO A 94 -9.88 5.63 -3.25
CA PRO A 94 -11.05 5.35 -4.07
C PRO A 94 -12.11 4.72 -3.18
N ALA A 95 -13.36 5.20 -3.29
CA ALA A 95 -14.45 4.68 -2.48
C ALA A 95 -14.54 3.18 -2.69
N GLN A 96 -13.96 2.39 -1.78
CA GLN A 96 -14.36 0.99 -1.65
C GLN A 96 -15.87 1.07 -1.45
N GLN A 97 -16.62 0.41 -2.33
CA GLN A 97 -18.04 0.14 -2.10
C GLN A 97 -18.12 -0.42 -0.68
N ARG A 98 -18.47 0.44 0.26
CA ARG A 98 -18.83 0.06 1.61
C ARG A 98 -20.08 -0.75 1.39
N SER A 99 -19.97 -2.07 1.45
CA SER A 99 -21.13 -2.90 1.75
C SER A 99 -21.67 -2.37 3.07
N SER A 100 -22.75 -1.59 2.99
CA SER A 100 -23.41 -0.95 4.12
C SER A 100 -23.70 -1.98 5.20
N ALA A 101 -23.12 -1.78 6.38
CA ALA A 101 -23.60 -2.40 7.59
C ALA A 101 -23.65 -1.32 8.69
N GLY A 102 -24.87 -0.84 8.92
CA GLY A 102 -25.42 -0.40 10.21
C GLY A 102 -24.59 0.48 11.13
N SER A 103 -25.05 1.72 11.28
CA SER A 103 -24.77 2.60 12.42
C SER A 103 -25.23 1.96 13.74
N SER A 104 -24.33 1.85 14.73
CA SER A 104 -24.68 2.00 16.14
C SER A 104 -23.49 2.50 16.96
N SER A 105 -23.73 3.65 17.59
CA SER A 105 -22.97 4.26 18.67
C SER A 105 -22.85 3.32 19.88
N GLY A 106 -21.63 3.11 20.37
CA GLY A 106 -21.40 2.39 21.63
C GLY A 106 -19.92 2.29 21.96
N SER A 107 -19.48 3.06 22.95
CA SER A 107 -18.20 2.89 23.65
C SER A 107 -18.15 1.49 24.26
N GLY A 108 -17.36 0.60 23.67
CA GLY A 108 -17.16 -0.76 24.14
C GLY A 108 -15.75 -1.22 23.81
N GLN A 109 -15.04 -1.66 24.85
CA GLN A 109 -13.75 -2.33 24.84
C GLN A 109 -13.59 -3.22 23.59
N ARG A 110 -12.56 -2.95 22.77
CA ARG A 110 -12.20 -3.80 21.63
C ARG A 110 -11.71 -5.15 22.14
N GLN A 111 -12.64 -6.04 22.44
CA GLN A 111 -12.39 -7.47 22.44
C GLN A 111 -11.84 -7.78 21.04
N ALA A 112 -10.65 -8.39 20.98
CA ALA A 112 -9.99 -8.75 19.73
C ALA A 112 -10.98 -9.48 18.82
N GLY A 113 -11.48 -8.75 17.83
CA GLY A 113 -12.41 -9.28 16.84
C GLY A 113 -11.71 -10.42 16.12
N LYS A 114 -12.40 -11.57 16.08
CA LYS A 114 -11.95 -12.78 15.40
C LYS A 114 -11.37 -12.42 14.02
N PRO A 115 -10.22 -12.98 13.61
CA PRO A 115 -9.70 -12.74 12.28
C PRO A 115 -10.79 -13.09 11.25
N ALA A 116 -11.05 -12.16 10.33
CA ALA A 116 -11.96 -12.42 9.21
C ALA A 116 -11.51 -13.70 8.51
N GLY A 117 -12.45 -14.60 8.24
CA GLY A 117 -12.16 -15.85 7.53
C GLY A 117 -11.46 -15.56 6.21
N ALA A 118 -10.41 -16.32 5.88
CA ALA A 118 -9.74 -16.20 4.60
C ALA A 118 -10.59 -16.83 3.49
N ASN A 119 -10.70 -16.11 2.37
CA ASN A 119 -11.34 -16.60 1.13
C ASN A 119 -10.37 -17.39 0.25
N GLU A 120 -9.10 -17.51 0.68
CA GLU A 120 -8.07 -18.24 -0.03
C GLU A 120 -7.64 -19.46 0.81
N ALA A 121 -7.52 -20.60 0.13
CA ALA A 121 -7.11 -21.84 0.78
C ALA A 121 -5.63 -21.79 1.19
N PRO A 122 -5.22 -22.50 2.25
CA PRO A 122 -3.82 -22.66 2.59
C PRO A 122 -3.05 -23.18 1.37
N ASN A 123 -1.89 -22.62 1.09
CA ASN A 123 -1.02 -22.98 -0.04
C ASN A 123 -1.64 -22.74 -1.44
N GLY A 124 -2.70 -21.92 -1.56
CA GLY A 124 -3.32 -21.61 -2.85
C GLY A 124 -4.09 -22.79 -3.46
N GLU A 125 -4.51 -23.75 -2.64
CA GLU A 125 -5.22 -24.94 -3.08
C GLU A 125 -6.56 -24.58 -3.76
N LYS A 126 -6.76 -25.09 -4.98
CA LYS A 126 -7.98 -24.91 -5.76
C LYS A 126 -8.65 -26.26 -5.96
N ARG A 127 -9.94 -26.34 -5.63
CA ARG A 127 -10.80 -27.51 -5.86
C ARG A 127 -11.86 -27.14 -6.90
N TYR A 128 -12.30 -28.12 -7.67
CA TYR A 128 -13.29 -27.94 -8.72
C TYR A 128 -14.43 -28.94 -8.53
N CYS A 129 -15.65 -28.51 -8.82
CA CYS A 129 -16.82 -29.37 -8.98
C CYS A 129 -17.36 -29.21 -10.41
N GLU A 130 -18.42 -29.93 -10.76
CA GLU A 130 -19.07 -29.84 -12.08
C GLU A 130 -19.59 -28.42 -12.41
N HIS A 131 -19.77 -27.58 -11.39
CA HIS A 131 -20.24 -26.19 -11.49
C HIS A 131 -19.09 -25.16 -11.48
N GLY A 132 -17.84 -25.62 -11.62
CA GLY A 132 -16.65 -24.76 -11.70
C GLY A 132 -15.78 -24.76 -10.44
N GLN A 133 -14.97 -23.70 -10.29
CA GLN A 133 -14.02 -23.59 -9.18
C GLN A 133 -14.77 -23.39 -7.85
N ARG A 134 -14.43 -24.20 -6.85
CA ARG A 134 -15.03 -24.14 -5.51
C ARG A 134 -14.49 -22.92 -4.74
N LEU A 135 -15.35 -22.30 -3.96
CA LEU A 135 -15.06 -21.14 -3.13
C LEU A 135 -14.54 -21.61 -1.76
N TYR A 136 -13.31 -21.25 -1.42
CA TYR A 136 -12.76 -21.56 -0.11
C TYR A 136 -13.32 -20.61 0.95
N LYS A 137 -13.68 -21.17 2.10
CA LYS A 137 -14.06 -20.44 3.30
C LYS A 137 -13.35 -21.05 4.50
N SER A 138 -12.84 -20.19 5.36
CA SER A 138 -12.29 -20.60 6.65
C SER A 138 -12.89 -19.80 7.80
N GLY A 139 -12.73 -20.32 9.01
CA GLY A 139 -13.16 -19.64 10.22
C GLY A 139 -12.82 -20.41 11.48
N PHE A 140 -13.27 -19.89 12.63
CA PHE A 140 -13.11 -20.51 13.93
C PHE A 140 -14.45 -21.05 14.44
N SER A 141 -14.51 -22.34 14.80
CA SER A 141 -15.72 -22.96 15.33
C SER A 141 -15.80 -22.76 16.84
N GLU A 142 -16.81 -22.05 17.32
CA GLU A 142 -17.05 -21.87 18.77
C GLU A 142 -17.39 -23.17 19.48
N LYS A 143 -18.11 -24.07 18.80
CA LYS A 143 -18.53 -25.36 19.35
C LYS A 143 -17.36 -26.33 19.57
N THR A 144 -16.34 -26.26 18.72
CA THR A 144 -15.19 -27.18 18.78
C THR A 144 -13.88 -26.52 19.17
N GLY A 145 -13.84 -25.18 19.27
CA GLY A 145 -12.64 -24.41 19.55
C GLY A 145 -11.55 -24.52 18.47
N LYS A 146 -11.88 -25.02 17.28
CA LYS A 146 -10.91 -25.34 16.21
C LYS A 146 -11.14 -24.47 14.97
N ASN A 147 -10.05 -24.14 14.30
CA ASN A 147 -10.10 -23.57 12.95
C ASN A 147 -10.67 -24.62 11.98
N TRP A 148 -11.50 -24.16 11.06
CA TRP A 148 -12.07 -24.96 9.99
C TRP A 148 -11.83 -24.28 8.64
N GLY A 149 -11.69 -25.10 7.61
CA GLY A 149 -11.65 -24.69 6.21
C GLY A 149 -12.55 -25.60 5.39
N ALA A 150 -13.21 -25.06 4.38
CA ALA A 150 -14.05 -25.82 3.47
C ALA A 150 -14.15 -25.16 2.10
N PHE A 151 -14.38 -25.99 1.08
CA PHE A 151 -14.63 -25.61 -0.29
C PHE A 151 -16.13 -25.72 -0.58
N ASP A 152 -16.81 -24.59 -0.73
CA ASP A 152 -18.22 -24.52 -1.11
C ASP A 152 -18.37 -24.51 -2.63
N CYS A 153 -19.42 -25.19 -3.14
CA CYS A 153 -19.82 -25.05 -4.53
C CYS A 153 -20.31 -23.62 -4.80
N PRO A 154 -19.89 -22.96 -5.89
CA PRO A 154 -20.36 -21.61 -6.23
C PRO A 154 -21.89 -21.55 -6.35
N GLU A 155 -22.49 -22.58 -6.94
CA GLU A 155 -23.95 -22.70 -7.13
C GLU A 155 -24.64 -23.38 -5.94
N LYS A 156 -23.90 -23.81 -4.92
CA LYS A 156 -24.40 -24.53 -3.73
C LYS A 156 -25.19 -25.81 -4.03
N VAL A 157 -25.00 -26.39 -5.20
CA VAL A 157 -25.64 -27.65 -5.62
C VAL A 157 -24.91 -28.87 -5.07
N CYS A 158 -23.58 -28.81 -4.96
CA CYS A 158 -22.78 -29.89 -4.41
C CYS A 158 -22.58 -29.74 -2.90
N ASP A 159 -22.47 -30.87 -2.22
CA ASP A 159 -22.06 -30.92 -0.82
C ASP A 159 -20.70 -30.24 -0.61
N ARG A 160 -20.59 -29.55 0.52
CA ARG A 160 -19.36 -28.90 0.99
C ARG A 160 -18.25 -29.93 1.21
N GLU A 161 -17.07 -29.63 0.70
CA GLU A 161 -15.87 -30.44 0.92
C GLU A 161 -15.02 -29.77 2.01
N TRP A 162 -14.68 -30.49 3.07
CA TRP A 162 -13.88 -29.92 4.17
C TRP A 162 -12.38 -29.95 3.81
N ALA A 163 -11.69 -28.83 3.99
CA ALA A 163 -10.27 -28.71 3.65
C ALA A 163 -9.35 -29.51 4.59
N ASN A 164 -9.81 -29.71 5.83
CA ASN A 164 -9.18 -30.65 6.74
C ASN A 164 -9.89 -31.99 6.55
N ASN A 165 -9.26 -32.92 5.83
CA ASN A 165 -9.68 -34.32 5.80
C ASN A 165 -9.80 -34.82 7.25
N ARG A 166 -11.02 -34.75 7.81
CA ARG A 166 -11.35 -35.49 9.03
C ARG A 166 -11.37 -36.96 8.63
N LYS A 167 -10.24 -37.64 8.83
CA LYS A 167 -10.31 -39.04 9.27
C LYS A 167 -10.83 -39.07 10.70
#